data_AF-A0AA41LA70-F1
#
_entry.id   AF-A0AA41LA70-F1
#
_cell.length_a   1.000
_cell.length_b   1.000
_cell.length_c   1.000
_cell.angle_alpha   90.00
_cell.angle_beta   90.00
_cell.angle_gamma   90.00
#
_symmetry.space_group_name_H-M   'P 1'
#
loop_
_entity.id
_entity.type
_entity.pdbx_description
1 polymer ?
#
loop_
_entity_poly.entity_id
_entity_poly.type
_entity_poly.pdbx_seq_one_letter_code
_entity_poly.pdbx_strand_id
1 'polypeptide(L)'
;MTYLRITAALAALLAAGAASADNISLRLSYADGRSGPVFSARHAEIGAFALTPDVRNQAPGAQWRVVARDAQGVILHEVTVAAGQQRHVEAFNPKTGAIDIAETVRQASGSFEVSLPFDSATASVEVLPVQAGSGKGMSAAAAAIAPLARFDRATLAKLAATSRTARTARAAALAPAASATTILSTGPAAARMDYVFIGDGYTAAEMGKWHTDAQKVIDGFLADPLFAANRANMNVRRVDVASNQSGVDEPDKGIYRDTAMDAAFNCYNIDRLLCVDADKVHDIVGSVLAPDERDVIVVVANSTRYGGSGGDVATLSMAPQAIEVALHEIGHTAFKLADEYDYGTCSLDGEPGEPDVTMNATRSVKWRSLISASTPVPTAAGVYPNGTVGVFQGAQYCTSGKYRPTENSRMRTLGYPWHAVNEGAARKVFTQYSGGAGVTQTGTIPAGGSVYVPNVNPGWIQAAAGNISLQLTGKVGTSYQLYLYQYGANGWAQVAASAGASASPSISYNAVAGYYYAVATSSTGGAYSLSYSYIRP
;
A
#
# COMPACT_ATOMS: atom_id res chain seq x y z
N MET A 1 27.63 -40.66 15.40
CA MET A 1 26.65 -40.51 14.30
C MET A 1 25.24 -40.12 14.80
N THR A 2 25.12 -39.39 15.92
CA THR A 2 23.81 -39.20 16.60
C THR A 2 23.49 -37.73 16.93
N TYR A 3 24.38 -36.79 16.63
CA TYR A 3 24.18 -35.36 16.90
C TYR A 3 23.66 -34.54 15.70
N LEU A 4 23.60 -35.12 14.50
CA LEU A 4 23.20 -34.39 13.28
C LEU A 4 21.71 -34.51 12.92
N ARG A 5 20.92 -35.30 13.65
CA ARG A 5 19.47 -35.50 13.37
C ARG A 5 18.55 -34.66 14.25
N ILE A 6 19.06 -34.07 15.33
CA ILE A 6 18.23 -33.30 16.29
C ILE A 6 18.06 -31.84 15.80
N THR A 7 18.99 -31.29 15.04
CA THR A 7 18.90 -29.93 14.49
C THR A 7 17.88 -29.80 13.35
N ALA A 8 17.70 -30.83 12.53
CA ALA A 8 16.68 -30.84 11.47
C ALA A 8 15.25 -30.99 12.03
N ALA A 9 15.07 -31.75 13.12
CA ALA A 9 13.78 -31.91 13.78
C ALA A 9 13.39 -30.66 14.60
N LEU A 10 14.36 -29.95 15.20
CA LEU A 10 14.09 -28.68 15.90
C LEU A 10 13.75 -27.54 14.94
N ALA A 11 14.36 -27.49 13.75
CA ALA A 11 14.00 -26.53 12.70
C ALA A 11 12.60 -26.79 12.12
N ALA A 12 12.17 -28.05 12.04
CA ALA A 12 10.83 -28.41 11.59
C ALA A 12 9.75 -28.20 12.68
N LEU A 13 10.08 -28.31 13.97
CA LEU A 13 9.14 -28.01 15.07
C LEU A 13 9.02 -26.51 15.39
N LEU A 14 10.04 -25.70 15.11
CA LEU A 14 9.97 -24.24 15.20
C LEU A 14 9.14 -23.61 14.05
N ALA A 15 8.81 -24.38 13.01
CA ALA A 15 7.89 -23.97 11.95
C ALA A 15 6.41 -24.34 12.24
N ALA A 16 6.12 -24.99 13.38
CA ALA A 16 4.78 -25.48 13.72
C ALA A 16 4.14 -24.78 14.94
N GLY A 17 4.74 -23.69 15.43
CA GLY A 17 4.23 -22.92 16.57
C GLY A 17 3.82 -21.51 16.14
N ALA A 18 2.52 -21.22 16.25
CA ALA A 18 1.79 -20.07 15.72
C ALA A 18 1.52 -20.14 14.21
N ALA A 19 0.48 -20.87 13.81
CA ALA A 19 -0.22 -20.54 12.57
C ALA A 19 -0.82 -19.14 12.76
N SER A 20 -0.04 -18.11 12.43
CA SER A 20 -0.60 -16.87 11.89
C SER A 20 -1.58 -17.30 10.81
N ALA A 21 -2.81 -16.78 10.84
CA ALA A 21 -3.77 -17.04 9.76
C ALA A 21 -3.05 -16.74 8.43
N ASP A 22 -2.87 -17.77 7.59
CA ASP A 22 -2.21 -17.60 6.30
C ASP A 22 -2.95 -16.51 5.51
N ASN A 23 -2.22 -15.53 4.99
CA ASN A 23 -2.76 -14.55 4.05
C ASN A 23 -2.33 -14.92 2.64
N ILE A 24 -3.07 -14.43 1.65
CA ILE A 24 -2.73 -14.57 0.24
C ILE A 24 -2.49 -13.21 -0.38
N SER A 25 -1.31 -13.02 -0.98
CA SER A 25 -1.04 -11.93 -1.91
C SER A 25 -1.37 -12.44 -3.30
N LEU A 26 -2.23 -11.73 -4.01
CA LEU A 26 -2.77 -12.11 -5.30
C LEU A 26 -2.53 -11.00 -6.31
N ARG A 27 -1.72 -11.28 -7.33
CA ARG A 27 -1.56 -10.41 -8.49
C ARG A 27 -2.60 -10.76 -9.52
N LEU A 28 -3.53 -9.83 -9.73
CA LEU A 28 -4.59 -9.93 -10.72
C LEU A 28 -4.22 -9.08 -11.93
N SER A 29 -4.39 -9.63 -13.12
CA SER A 29 -4.41 -8.83 -14.35
C SER A 29 -5.82 -8.71 -14.87
N TYR A 30 -6.11 -7.60 -15.53
CA TYR A 30 -7.34 -7.39 -16.28
C TYR A 30 -7.01 -7.15 -17.75
N ALA A 31 -7.93 -7.52 -18.63
CA ALA A 31 -7.91 -7.15 -20.04
C ALA A 31 -9.33 -6.83 -20.53
N ASP A 32 -9.46 -5.85 -21.40
CA ASP A 32 -10.73 -5.49 -22.01
C ASP A 32 -11.25 -6.63 -22.90
N GLY A 33 -12.39 -7.21 -22.51
CA GLY A 33 -13.12 -8.21 -23.27
C GLY A 33 -14.30 -7.61 -24.02
N ARG A 34 -14.90 -8.40 -24.94
CA ARG A 34 -16.09 -8.00 -25.72
C ARG A 34 -17.30 -7.62 -24.85
N SER A 35 -17.37 -8.14 -23.62
CA SER A 35 -18.47 -7.95 -22.67
C SER A 35 -18.04 -7.27 -21.36
N GLY A 36 -16.88 -6.60 -21.35
CA GLY A 36 -16.29 -5.99 -20.16
C GLY A 36 -14.93 -6.59 -19.79
N PRO A 37 -14.29 -6.09 -18.71
CA PRO A 37 -12.96 -6.55 -18.31
C PRO A 37 -13.00 -8.03 -17.87
N VAL A 38 -11.99 -8.77 -18.30
CA VAL A 38 -11.73 -10.16 -17.90
C VAL A 38 -10.54 -10.17 -16.96
N PHE A 39 -10.69 -10.78 -15.78
CA PHE A 39 -9.61 -10.87 -14.79
C PHE A 39 -8.96 -12.25 -14.80
N SER A 40 -7.65 -12.29 -14.57
CA SER A 40 -6.90 -13.52 -14.37
C SER A 40 -5.91 -13.38 -13.22
N ALA A 41 -5.82 -14.43 -12.40
CA ALA A 41 -4.82 -14.53 -11.35
C ALA A 41 -3.48 -14.98 -11.94
N ARG A 42 -2.47 -14.12 -11.84
CA ARG A 42 -1.16 -14.28 -12.50
C ARG A 42 -0.11 -14.83 -11.57
N HIS A 43 -0.13 -14.37 -10.32
CA HIS A 43 0.79 -14.75 -9.28
C HIS A 43 0.04 -14.85 -7.95
N ALA A 44 0.43 -15.82 -7.12
CA ALA A 44 -0.04 -15.87 -5.75
C ALA A 44 1.08 -16.25 -4.78
N GLU A 45 1.11 -15.61 -3.63
CA GLU A 45 1.98 -15.95 -2.50
C GLU A 45 1.11 -16.20 -1.27
N ILE A 46 1.37 -17.27 -0.54
CA ILE A 46 0.69 -17.58 0.73
C ILE A 46 1.74 -17.57 1.84
N GLY A 47 1.46 -16.84 2.91
CA GLY A 47 2.35 -16.74 4.06
C GLY A 47 1.87 -15.76 5.12
N ALA A 48 2.76 -15.48 6.06
CA ALA A 48 2.52 -14.55 7.16
C ALA A 48 3.03 -13.15 6.79
N PHE A 49 2.16 -12.36 6.15
CA PHE A 49 2.37 -10.94 5.81
C PHE A 49 1.07 -10.18 6.03
N ALA A 50 1.11 -8.86 6.21
CA ALA A 50 -0.09 -8.04 6.42
C ALA A 50 -1.04 -8.00 5.21
N LEU A 51 -2.31 -7.65 5.50
CA LEU A 51 -3.34 -7.41 4.49
C LEU A 51 -3.11 -6.05 3.82
N THR A 52 -3.52 -5.92 2.57
CA THR A 52 -3.48 -4.63 1.88
C THR A 52 -4.50 -3.69 2.51
N PRO A 53 -4.10 -2.48 2.94
CA PRO A 53 -5.06 -1.51 3.43
C PRO A 53 -5.99 -1.00 2.32
N ASP A 54 -7.27 -0.82 2.62
CA ASP A 54 -8.21 -0.19 1.69
C ASP A 54 -8.08 1.35 1.73
N VAL A 55 -7.08 1.86 1.00
CA VAL A 55 -6.79 3.30 0.90
C VAL A 55 -7.94 4.08 0.25
N ARG A 56 -8.67 3.46 -0.68
CA ARG A 56 -9.77 4.10 -1.42
C ARG A 56 -11.08 4.04 -0.66
N ASN A 57 -11.30 3.00 0.16
CA ASN A 57 -12.46 2.84 1.03
C ASN A 57 -13.79 3.16 0.33
N GLN A 58 -14.00 2.57 -0.85
CA GLN A 58 -15.17 2.79 -1.71
C GLN A 58 -15.45 4.27 -2.05
N ALA A 59 -14.41 5.11 -2.16
CA ALA A 59 -14.55 6.46 -2.67
C ALA A 59 -15.24 6.45 -4.06
N PRO A 60 -15.91 7.54 -4.46
CA PRO A 60 -16.52 7.66 -5.79
C PRO A 60 -15.56 7.34 -6.95
N GLY A 61 -16.09 7.24 -8.18
CA GLY A 61 -15.28 7.00 -9.38
C GLY A 61 -15.14 5.52 -9.78
N ALA A 62 -14.47 5.27 -10.91
CA ALA A 62 -14.35 3.94 -11.50
C ALA A 62 -13.38 3.06 -10.70
N GLN A 63 -13.92 2.02 -10.06
CA GLN A 63 -13.21 1.16 -9.13
C GLN A 63 -13.70 -0.29 -9.20
N TRP A 64 -12.88 -1.22 -8.74
CA TRP A 64 -13.24 -2.61 -8.50
C TRP A 64 -13.08 -2.94 -7.01
N ARG A 65 -13.89 -3.87 -6.51
CA ARG A 65 -13.75 -4.42 -5.16
C ARG A 65 -13.19 -5.81 -5.26
N VAL A 66 -12.14 -6.10 -4.51
CA VAL A 66 -11.60 -7.44 -4.36
C VAL A 66 -12.00 -7.95 -2.99
N VAL A 67 -12.77 -9.03 -2.94
CA VAL A 67 -13.33 -9.55 -1.69
C VAL A 67 -12.88 -10.98 -1.43
N ALA A 68 -12.52 -11.27 -0.18
CA ALA A 68 -12.40 -12.63 0.32
C ALA A 68 -13.73 -13.06 0.95
N ARG A 69 -14.23 -14.25 0.60
CA ARG A 69 -15.48 -14.79 1.14
C ARG A 69 -15.31 -16.15 1.78
N ASP A 70 -16.16 -16.45 2.75
CA ASP A 70 -16.34 -17.80 3.27
C ASP A 70 -17.25 -18.67 2.39
N ALA A 71 -17.45 -19.93 2.81
CA ALA A 71 -18.27 -20.90 2.08
C ALA A 71 -19.77 -20.55 2.07
N GLN A 72 -20.21 -19.70 3.01
CA GLN A 72 -21.59 -19.21 3.12
C GLN A 72 -21.81 -17.92 2.31
N GLY A 73 -20.74 -17.35 1.73
CA GLY A 73 -20.78 -16.14 0.92
C GLY A 73 -20.62 -14.85 1.73
N VAL A 74 -20.28 -14.91 3.02
CA VAL A 74 -20.00 -13.73 3.84
C VAL A 74 -18.67 -13.12 3.42
N ILE A 75 -18.60 -11.79 3.30
CA ILE A 75 -17.35 -11.07 3.03
C ILE A 75 -16.52 -11.07 4.32
N LEU A 76 -15.34 -11.69 4.26
CA LEU A 76 -14.37 -11.70 5.35
C LEU A 76 -13.49 -10.46 5.32
N HIS A 77 -13.16 -9.99 4.12
CA HIS A 77 -12.33 -8.81 3.88
C HIS A 77 -12.57 -8.24 2.49
N GLU A 78 -12.29 -6.96 2.33
CA GLU A 78 -12.47 -6.23 1.08
C GLU A 78 -11.39 -5.17 0.91
N VAL A 79 -10.90 -5.05 -0.32
CA VAL A 79 -10.00 -3.99 -0.76
C VAL A 79 -10.55 -3.35 -2.01
N THR A 80 -10.56 -2.02 -2.06
CA THR A 80 -10.99 -1.28 -3.24
C THR A 80 -9.79 -0.84 -4.09
N VAL A 81 -9.83 -1.13 -5.39
CA VAL A 81 -8.75 -0.79 -6.34
C VAL A 81 -9.28 0.09 -7.47
N ALA A 82 -8.41 0.88 -8.08
CA ALA A 82 -8.76 1.66 -9.27
C ALA A 82 -9.20 0.73 -10.41
N ALA A 83 -10.24 1.11 -11.17
CA ALA A 83 -10.48 0.47 -12.45
C ALA A 83 -9.37 0.93 -13.41
N GLY A 84 -8.39 0.06 -13.66
CA GLY A 84 -7.18 0.43 -14.39
C GLY A 84 -7.39 0.82 -15.86
N GLN A 85 -8.61 0.71 -16.39
CA GLN A 85 -8.92 0.87 -17.83
C GLN A 85 -8.57 2.25 -18.41
N GLN A 86 -8.32 3.23 -17.56
CA GLN A 86 -7.76 4.53 -17.94
C GLN A 86 -6.49 4.79 -17.14
N ARG A 87 -5.43 5.19 -17.84
CA ARG A 87 -4.21 5.73 -17.22
C ARG A 87 -4.10 7.18 -17.65
N HIS A 88 -3.89 8.05 -16.68
CA HIS A 88 -3.48 9.41 -16.93
C HIS A 88 -1.96 9.47 -17.00
N VAL A 89 -1.46 10.22 -17.96
CA VAL A 89 -0.05 10.21 -18.34
C VAL A 89 0.39 11.63 -18.64
N GLU A 90 1.51 12.04 -18.04
CA GLU A 90 2.07 13.39 -18.25
C GLU A 90 3.55 13.41 -18.61
N ALA A 91 3.97 14.54 -19.19
CA ALA A 91 5.35 14.89 -19.46
C ALA A 91 5.60 16.32 -19.01
N PHE A 92 6.56 16.54 -18.10
CA PHE A 92 6.88 17.88 -17.62
C PHE A 92 8.02 18.56 -18.36
N ASN A 93 7.98 19.88 -18.32
CA ASN A 93 9.03 20.77 -18.77
C ASN A 93 10.25 20.70 -17.82
N PRO A 94 11.42 20.30 -18.31
CA PRO A 94 12.61 20.19 -17.47
C PRO A 94 13.16 21.54 -16.98
N LYS A 95 12.75 22.67 -17.59
CA LYS A 95 13.22 24.00 -17.18
C LYS A 95 12.32 24.66 -16.15
N THR A 96 11.00 24.51 -16.33
CA THR A 96 10.02 25.23 -15.52
C THR A 96 9.37 24.34 -14.45
N GLY A 97 9.43 23.01 -14.59
CA GLY A 97 8.69 22.08 -13.74
C GLY A 97 7.18 22.09 -13.97
N ALA A 98 6.69 22.89 -14.92
CA ALA A 98 5.31 22.86 -15.39
C ALA A 98 5.10 21.68 -16.36
N ILE A 99 3.86 21.23 -16.56
CA ILE A 99 3.59 20.11 -17.46
C ILE A 99 3.49 20.59 -18.90
N ASP A 100 4.16 19.89 -19.82
CA ASP A 100 4.15 20.16 -21.26
C ASP A 100 3.06 19.35 -21.98
N ILE A 101 2.81 18.09 -21.55
CA ILE A 101 1.80 17.19 -22.14
C ILE A 101 1.06 16.46 -21.02
N ALA A 102 -0.26 16.31 -21.17
CA ALA A 102 -1.07 15.43 -20.33
C ALA A 102 -2.20 14.78 -21.14
N GLU A 103 -2.32 13.46 -21.07
CA GLU A 103 -3.32 12.71 -21.82
C GLU A 103 -3.96 11.62 -20.96
N THR A 104 -5.17 11.22 -21.34
CA THR A 104 -5.82 10.02 -20.79
C THR A 104 -5.74 8.93 -21.84
N VAL A 105 -4.97 7.89 -21.55
CA VAL A 105 -4.82 6.73 -22.46
C VAL A 105 -5.67 5.57 -21.93
N ARG A 106 -6.40 4.93 -22.85
CA ARG A 106 -7.12 3.70 -22.53
C ARG A 106 -6.11 2.58 -22.33
N GLN A 107 -6.15 1.94 -21.16
CA GLN A 107 -5.43 0.71 -20.92
C GLN A 107 -6.32 -0.48 -21.28
N ALA A 108 -5.99 -1.15 -22.39
CA ALA A 108 -6.66 -2.38 -22.77
C ALA A 108 -6.35 -3.54 -21.79
N SER A 109 -5.32 -3.41 -20.96
CA SER A 109 -4.94 -4.36 -19.93
C SER A 109 -4.04 -3.72 -18.88
N GLY A 110 -4.00 -4.32 -17.69
CA GLY A 110 -3.08 -3.94 -16.62
C GLY A 110 -3.11 -4.94 -15.48
N SER A 111 -2.42 -4.65 -14.39
CA SER A 111 -2.32 -5.50 -13.20
C SER A 111 -2.37 -4.69 -11.92
N PHE A 112 -2.70 -5.38 -10.82
CA PHE A 112 -2.58 -4.88 -9.46
C PHE A 112 -2.38 -6.08 -8.50
N GLU A 113 -1.78 -5.82 -7.34
CA GLU A 113 -1.55 -6.82 -6.30
C GLU A 113 -2.32 -6.45 -5.03
N VAL A 114 -2.98 -7.44 -4.41
CA VAL A 114 -3.70 -7.27 -3.13
C VAL A 114 -3.47 -8.45 -2.20
N SER A 115 -3.34 -8.17 -0.91
CA SER A 115 -3.21 -9.15 0.17
C SER A 115 -4.52 -9.27 0.95
N LEU A 116 -5.02 -10.50 1.06
CA LEU A 116 -6.32 -10.85 1.65
C LEU A 116 -6.16 -12.00 2.67
N PRO A 117 -7.10 -12.18 3.61
CA PRO A 117 -7.13 -13.37 4.46
C PRO A 117 -7.21 -14.64 3.62
N PHE A 118 -6.50 -15.69 4.05
CA PHE A 118 -6.50 -16.99 3.38
C PHE A 118 -6.43 -18.17 4.36
N ASP A 119 -6.95 -18.01 5.57
CA ASP A 119 -7.14 -19.09 6.54
C ASP A 119 -8.21 -20.10 6.09
N SER A 120 -8.46 -21.14 6.88
CA SER A 120 -9.44 -22.18 6.56
C SER A 120 -10.87 -21.68 6.33
N ALA A 121 -11.23 -20.48 6.80
CA ALA A 121 -12.55 -19.91 6.57
C ALA A 121 -12.68 -19.33 5.15
N THR A 122 -11.58 -18.92 4.52
CA THR A 122 -11.59 -18.32 3.18
C THR A 122 -11.85 -19.37 2.11
N ALA A 123 -13.00 -19.28 1.44
CA ALA A 123 -13.43 -20.19 0.37
C ALA A 123 -13.16 -19.66 -1.04
N SER A 124 -13.19 -18.34 -1.24
CA SER A 124 -12.91 -17.72 -2.55
C SER A 124 -12.45 -16.28 -2.46
N VAL A 125 -11.73 -15.84 -3.48
CA VAL A 125 -11.47 -14.43 -3.77
C VAL A 125 -12.26 -14.03 -5.02
N GLU A 126 -12.94 -12.90 -4.98
CA GLU A 126 -13.77 -12.41 -6.09
C GLU A 126 -13.46 -10.95 -6.43
N VAL A 127 -13.59 -10.62 -7.72
CA VAL A 127 -13.59 -9.25 -8.20
C VAL A 127 -15.02 -8.84 -8.51
N LEU A 128 -15.48 -7.76 -7.88
CA LEU A 128 -16.83 -7.20 -8.04
C LEU A 128 -16.75 -5.80 -8.66
N PRO A 129 -17.78 -5.38 -9.41
CA PRO A 129 -17.91 -3.97 -9.78
C PRO A 129 -18.23 -3.12 -8.53
N VAL A 130 -17.80 -1.86 -8.51
CA VAL A 130 -18.26 -0.89 -7.50
C VAL A 130 -19.71 -0.50 -7.81
N GLN A 131 -20.59 -0.58 -6.79
CA GLN A 131 -22.00 -0.22 -6.97
C GLN A 131 -22.11 1.25 -7.36
N ALA A 132 -22.77 1.55 -8.48
CA ALA A 132 -23.18 2.91 -8.81
C ALA A 132 -24.26 3.36 -7.80
N GLY A 133 -23.87 4.19 -6.82
CA GLY A 133 -24.78 4.92 -5.94
C GLY A 133 -25.06 4.29 -4.57
N SER A 134 -24.17 4.49 -3.60
CA SER A 134 -24.44 4.25 -2.17
C SER A 134 -25.12 5.46 -1.50
N GLY A 135 -26.26 5.87 -2.04
CA GLY A 135 -27.17 6.77 -1.32
C GLY A 135 -27.76 6.04 -0.11
N LYS A 136 -27.70 6.65 1.08
CA LYS A 136 -28.39 6.16 2.29
C LYS A 136 -29.86 5.86 1.96
N GLY A 137 -30.26 4.59 2.05
CA GLY A 137 -31.70 4.23 1.99
C GLY A 137 -32.12 3.01 1.18
N MET A 138 -31.22 2.16 0.66
CA MET A 138 -31.64 0.91 0.02
C MET A 138 -31.60 -0.27 1.01
N SER A 139 -32.75 -0.94 1.16
CA SER A 139 -32.94 -2.14 1.97
C SER A 139 -32.13 -3.33 1.46
N ALA A 140 -31.78 -4.24 2.37
CA ALA A 140 -31.01 -5.48 2.21
C ALA A 140 -31.63 -6.54 1.28
N ALA A 141 -31.95 -6.16 0.05
CA ALA A 141 -32.21 -7.07 -1.06
C ALA A 141 -31.28 -6.69 -2.22
N ALA A 142 -29.97 -6.74 -1.96
CA ALA A 142 -28.99 -6.72 -3.02
C ALA A 142 -29.16 -8.02 -3.82
N ALA A 143 -29.77 -7.94 -5.00
CA ALA A 143 -29.63 -9.00 -5.99
C ALA A 143 -28.13 -9.33 -6.08
N ALA A 144 -27.76 -10.59 -5.90
CA ALA A 144 -26.38 -11.04 -5.88
C ALA A 144 -25.69 -10.60 -7.17
N ILE A 145 -24.90 -9.53 -7.11
CA ILE A 145 -24.15 -9.03 -8.25
C ILE A 145 -23.17 -10.14 -8.62
N ALA A 146 -23.30 -10.66 -9.84
CA ALA A 146 -22.39 -11.69 -10.33
C ALA A 146 -20.95 -11.12 -10.32
N PRO A 147 -19.97 -11.85 -9.78
CA PRO A 147 -18.60 -11.37 -9.77
C PRO A 147 -18.05 -11.27 -11.20
N LEU A 148 -17.23 -10.25 -11.46
CA LEU A 148 -16.46 -10.11 -12.70
C LEU A 148 -15.45 -11.26 -12.84
N ALA A 149 -14.94 -11.76 -11.72
CA ALA A 149 -14.17 -13.00 -11.66
C ALA A 149 -14.27 -13.62 -10.27
N ARG A 150 -14.18 -14.95 -10.20
CA ARG A 150 -14.15 -15.73 -8.96
C ARG A 150 -13.04 -16.76 -9.03
N PHE A 151 -12.22 -16.80 -7.98
CA PHE A 151 -11.13 -17.77 -7.81
C PHE A 151 -11.39 -18.55 -6.52
N ASP A 152 -11.62 -19.85 -6.63
CA ASP A 152 -11.79 -20.70 -5.44
C ASP A 152 -10.45 -20.95 -4.73
N ARG A 153 -10.54 -21.33 -3.45
CA ARG A 153 -9.38 -21.61 -2.61
C ARG A 153 -8.44 -22.64 -3.22
N ALA A 154 -8.95 -23.72 -3.82
CA ALA A 154 -8.13 -24.80 -4.36
C ALA A 154 -7.30 -24.34 -5.56
N THR A 155 -7.91 -23.54 -6.44
CA THR A 155 -7.28 -22.90 -7.59
C THR A 155 -6.18 -21.94 -7.16
N LEU A 156 -6.47 -21.10 -6.15
CA LEU A 156 -5.49 -20.16 -5.60
C LEU A 156 -4.32 -20.86 -4.89
N ALA A 157 -4.59 -21.92 -4.14
CA ALA A 157 -3.53 -22.72 -3.50
C ALA A 157 -2.61 -23.40 -4.54
N LYS A 158 -3.18 -23.90 -5.65
CA LYS A 158 -2.41 -24.46 -6.76
C LYS A 158 -1.59 -23.38 -7.48
N LEU A 159 -2.17 -22.19 -7.68
CA LEU A 159 -1.44 -21.05 -8.25
C LEU A 159 -0.28 -20.63 -7.35
N ALA A 160 -0.46 -20.60 -6.03
CA ALA A 160 0.59 -20.24 -5.08
C ALA A 160 1.75 -21.25 -5.11
N ALA A 161 1.46 -22.55 -5.18
CA ALA A 161 2.50 -23.58 -5.34
C ALA A 161 3.28 -23.43 -6.67
N THR A 162 2.57 -23.12 -7.75
CA THR A 162 3.17 -22.90 -9.08
C THR A 162 4.03 -21.63 -9.09
N SER A 163 3.52 -20.54 -8.50
CA SER A 163 4.20 -19.25 -8.36
C SER A 163 5.49 -19.38 -7.56
N ARG A 164 5.46 -20.13 -6.45
CA ARG A 164 6.65 -20.44 -5.64
C ARG A 164 7.71 -21.18 -6.48
N THR A 165 7.29 -22.16 -7.28
CA THR A 165 8.21 -22.91 -8.15
C THR A 165 8.82 -22.01 -9.22
N ALA A 166 8.00 -21.18 -9.88
CA ALA A 166 8.47 -20.20 -10.87
C ALA A 166 9.44 -19.19 -10.27
N ARG A 167 9.16 -18.70 -9.05
CA ARG A 167 10.06 -17.81 -8.30
C ARG A 167 11.42 -18.47 -8.06
N THR A 168 11.44 -19.72 -7.58
CA THR A 168 12.70 -20.44 -7.36
C THR A 168 13.50 -20.66 -8.65
N ALA A 169 12.82 -20.94 -9.77
CA ALA A 169 13.48 -21.10 -11.06
C ALA A 169 14.04 -19.78 -11.60
N ARG A 170 13.31 -18.66 -11.46
CA ARG A 170 13.76 -17.33 -11.87
C ARG A 170 14.88 -16.80 -11.00
N ALA A 171 14.81 -16.96 -9.69
CA ALA A 171 15.89 -16.61 -8.77
C ALA A 171 17.19 -17.36 -9.09
N ALA A 172 17.10 -18.59 -9.62
CA ALA A 172 18.25 -19.35 -10.11
C ALA A 172 18.76 -18.89 -11.49
N ALA A 173 17.95 -18.20 -12.28
CA ALA A 173 18.28 -17.76 -13.66
C ALA A 173 18.74 -16.29 -13.75
N LEU A 174 18.26 -15.42 -12.86
CA LEU A 174 18.67 -14.02 -12.77
C LEU A 174 20.01 -13.98 -12.01
N ALA A 175 21.13 -13.86 -12.73
CA ALA A 175 22.45 -13.67 -12.15
C ALA A 175 23.06 -12.33 -12.64
N PRO A 176 23.47 -11.42 -11.73
CA PRO A 176 23.40 -11.56 -10.28
C PRO A 176 21.95 -11.54 -9.80
N ALA A 177 21.63 -12.43 -8.86
CA ALA A 177 20.31 -12.48 -8.23
C ALA A 177 20.01 -11.13 -7.59
N ALA A 178 18.76 -10.71 -7.68
CA ALA A 178 18.32 -9.51 -6.99
C ALA A 178 18.64 -9.62 -5.50
N SER A 179 18.93 -8.49 -4.86
CA SER A 179 19.10 -8.43 -3.40
C SER A 179 18.43 -7.19 -2.84
N ALA A 180 17.99 -7.24 -1.59
CA ALA A 180 17.37 -6.11 -0.91
C ALA A 180 18.25 -5.62 0.25
N THR A 181 18.38 -4.31 0.37
CA THR A 181 19.05 -3.63 1.49
C THR A 181 18.05 -2.71 2.18
N THR A 182 17.86 -2.89 3.49
CA THR A 182 17.05 -1.97 4.30
C THR A 182 17.84 -0.69 4.57
N ILE A 183 17.31 0.45 4.09
CA ILE A 183 17.91 1.78 4.26
C ILE A 183 17.34 2.48 5.51
N LEU A 184 16.05 2.32 5.75
CA LEU A 184 15.35 2.81 6.94
C LEU A 184 14.41 1.73 7.44
N SER A 185 14.49 1.41 8.74
CA SER A 185 13.47 0.61 9.43
C SER A 185 12.99 1.35 10.67
N THR A 186 11.68 1.61 10.75
CA THR A 186 11.06 2.26 11.91
C THR A 186 10.03 1.37 12.62
N GLY A 187 9.85 0.14 12.15
CA GLY A 187 9.00 -0.87 12.75
C GLY A 187 8.79 -2.08 11.83
N PRO A 188 8.00 -3.07 12.28
CA PRO A 188 7.61 -4.20 11.45
C PRO A 188 6.88 -3.74 10.18
N ALA A 189 7.11 -4.42 9.06
CA ALA A 189 6.50 -4.15 7.76
C ALA A 189 4.96 -4.13 7.84
N ALA A 190 4.38 -5.07 8.59
CA ALA A 190 2.94 -5.11 8.87
C ALA A 190 2.35 -3.82 9.48
N ALA A 191 3.15 -2.96 10.09
CA ALA A 191 2.71 -1.73 10.77
C ALA A 191 3.32 -0.45 10.17
N ARG A 192 3.99 -0.56 9.02
CA ARG A 192 4.67 0.54 8.35
C ARG A 192 4.30 0.51 6.88
N MET A 193 4.33 1.69 6.27
CA MET A 193 4.23 1.77 4.82
C MET A 193 5.62 1.58 4.24
N ASP A 194 5.81 0.54 3.44
CA ASP A 194 7.11 0.08 3.03
C ASP A 194 7.41 0.53 1.58
N TYR A 195 8.39 1.44 1.44
CA TYR A 195 8.82 2.00 0.16
C TYR A 195 10.03 1.23 -0.37
N VAL A 196 9.98 0.81 -1.63
CA VAL A 196 11.03 0.06 -2.31
C VAL A 196 11.54 0.85 -3.50
N PHE A 197 12.83 1.16 -3.51
CA PHE A 197 13.51 1.78 -4.64
C PHE A 197 14.29 0.72 -5.41
N ILE A 198 14.07 0.62 -6.72
CA ILE A 198 14.73 -0.36 -7.60
C ILE A 198 15.24 0.32 -8.87
N GLY A 199 16.44 -0.04 -9.33
CA GLY A 199 17.06 0.58 -10.50
C GLY A 199 16.88 -0.25 -11.77
N ASP A 200 16.55 0.39 -12.90
CA ASP A 200 16.58 -0.26 -14.22
C ASP A 200 17.62 0.39 -15.15
N GLY A 201 18.21 -0.41 -16.03
CA GLY A 201 19.25 0.04 -16.95
C GLY A 201 20.63 0.25 -16.31
N TYR A 202 20.85 -0.26 -15.10
CA TYR A 202 22.16 -0.28 -14.43
C TYR A 202 22.79 -1.66 -14.59
N THR A 203 23.93 -1.75 -15.26
CA THR A 203 24.67 -3.01 -15.38
C THR A 203 25.34 -3.42 -14.08
N ALA A 204 25.84 -4.66 -14.00
CA ALA A 204 26.58 -5.14 -12.83
C ALA A 204 27.79 -4.25 -12.48
N ALA A 205 28.45 -3.65 -13.48
CA ALA A 205 29.56 -2.71 -13.29
C ALA A 205 29.11 -1.34 -12.78
N GLU A 206 27.82 -1.00 -12.93
CA GLU A 206 27.23 0.29 -12.54
C GLU A 206 26.48 0.22 -11.20
N MET A 207 26.56 -0.90 -10.46
CA MET A 207 25.87 -1.00 -9.16
C MET A 207 26.28 0.09 -8.17
N GLY A 208 27.54 0.54 -8.19
CA GLY A 208 27.96 1.70 -7.39
C GLY A 208 27.28 3.02 -7.81
N LYS A 209 27.02 3.20 -9.12
CA LYS A 209 26.23 4.32 -9.63
C LYS A 209 24.77 4.20 -9.20
N TRP A 210 24.16 3.01 -9.32
CA TRP A 210 22.81 2.75 -8.82
C TRP A 210 22.67 3.11 -7.34
N HIS A 211 23.60 2.67 -6.49
CA HIS A 211 23.57 2.97 -5.06
C HIS A 211 23.61 4.47 -4.78
N THR A 212 24.41 5.21 -5.56
CA THR A 212 24.52 6.67 -5.44
C THR A 212 23.23 7.37 -5.89
N ASP A 213 22.66 6.95 -7.02
CA ASP A 213 21.42 7.49 -7.56
C ASP A 213 20.23 7.21 -6.62
N ALA A 214 20.11 5.97 -6.15
CA ALA A 214 19.11 5.57 -5.15
C ALA A 214 19.23 6.41 -3.87
N GLN A 215 20.44 6.57 -3.33
CA GLN A 215 20.65 7.35 -2.11
C GLN A 215 20.23 8.81 -2.31
N LYS A 216 20.57 9.43 -3.46
CA LYS A 216 20.16 10.79 -3.77
C LYS A 216 18.64 10.96 -3.77
N VAL A 217 17.91 10.03 -4.40
CA VAL A 217 16.44 10.08 -4.45
C VAL A 217 15.83 9.82 -3.08
N ILE A 218 16.34 8.82 -2.35
CA ILE A 218 15.87 8.47 -1.00
C ILE A 218 16.11 9.62 -0.02
N ASP A 219 17.27 10.28 -0.07
CA ASP A 219 17.58 11.43 0.80
C ASP A 219 16.63 12.60 0.51
N GLY A 220 16.37 12.91 -0.76
CA GLY A 220 15.39 13.92 -1.16
C GLY A 220 13.97 13.58 -0.70
N PHE A 221 13.56 12.33 -0.91
CA PHE A 221 12.29 11.79 -0.43
C PHE A 221 12.14 11.93 1.10
N LEU A 222 13.15 11.51 1.87
CA LEU A 222 13.13 11.57 3.34
C LEU A 222 13.26 13.00 3.89
N ALA A 223 13.80 13.94 3.11
CA ALA A 223 13.91 15.35 3.47
C ALA A 223 12.64 16.16 3.18
N ASP A 224 11.76 15.67 2.31
CA ASP A 224 10.49 16.34 2.03
C ASP A 224 9.64 16.45 3.31
N PRO A 225 9.03 17.62 3.60
CA PRO A 225 8.31 17.83 4.87
C PRO A 225 7.21 16.81 5.17
N LEU A 226 6.49 16.31 4.16
CA LEU A 226 5.44 15.31 4.38
C LEU A 226 6.03 13.99 4.86
N PHE A 227 7.07 13.51 4.19
CA PHE A 227 7.71 12.23 4.54
C PHE A 227 8.55 12.35 5.81
N ALA A 228 9.25 13.47 6.02
CA ALA A 228 9.97 13.76 7.25
C ALA A 228 9.04 13.74 8.47
N ALA A 229 7.86 14.36 8.38
CA ALA A 229 6.85 14.37 9.45
C ALA A 229 6.25 12.98 9.71
N ASN A 230 6.26 12.09 8.72
CA ASN A 230 5.72 10.73 8.82
C ASN A 230 6.81 9.65 8.88
N ARG A 231 8.09 10.01 9.08
CA ARG A 231 9.23 9.09 8.98
C ARG A 231 9.13 7.87 9.89
N ALA A 232 8.50 8.03 11.05
CA ALA A 232 8.27 6.94 12.02
C ALA A 232 7.23 5.90 11.56
N ASN A 233 6.50 6.16 10.47
CA ASN A 233 5.42 5.32 9.93
C ASN A 233 5.81 4.61 8.63
N MET A 234 7.08 4.61 8.25
CA MET A 234 7.55 3.99 7.00
C MET A 234 8.84 3.19 7.18
N ASN A 235 9.02 2.21 6.30
CA ASN A 235 10.33 1.60 6.03
C ASN A 235 10.78 1.98 4.62
N VAL A 236 12.08 1.98 4.38
CA VAL A 236 12.67 2.22 3.05
C VAL A 236 13.67 1.12 2.74
N ARG A 237 13.53 0.50 1.58
CA ARG A 237 14.42 -0.53 1.07
C ARG A 237 14.92 -0.17 -0.32
N ARG A 238 16.14 -0.61 -0.62
CA ARG A 238 16.73 -0.56 -1.97
C ARG A 238 16.84 -1.98 -2.49
N VAL A 239 16.39 -2.24 -3.71
CA VAL A 239 16.59 -3.50 -4.42
C VAL A 239 17.67 -3.30 -5.48
N ASP A 240 18.66 -4.18 -5.46
CA ASP A 240 19.77 -4.22 -6.39
C ASP A 240 19.53 -5.35 -7.39
N VAL A 241 19.41 -5.00 -8.66
CA VAL A 241 19.30 -5.93 -9.78
C VAL A 241 20.11 -5.36 -10.95
N ALA A 242 20.88 -6.21 -11.63
CA ALA A 242 21.65 -5.78 -12.79
C ALA A 242 20.84 -5.95 -14.08
N SER A 243 20.87 -4.93 -14.93
CA SER A 243 20.45 -4.99 -16.33
C SER A 243 21.58 -5.52 -17.22
N ASN A 244 21.22 -6.13 -18.36
CA ASN A 244 22.21 -6.61 -19.34
C ASN A 244 22.89 -5.44 -20.07
N GLN A 245 22.16 -4.33 -20.28
CA GLN A 245 22.69 -3.14 -20.93
C GLN A 245 22.49 -1.88 -20.07
N SER A 246 23.41 -0.93 -20.23
CA SER A 246 23.34 0.39 -19.61
C SER A 246 22.38 1.29 -20.39
N GLY A 247 21.59 2.09 -19.66
CA GLY A 247 20.55 2.95 -20.22
C GLY A 247 19.20 2.25 -20.30
N VAL A 248 18.22 2.93 -20.91
CA VAL A 248 16.85 2.43 -21.10
C VAL A 248 16.42 2.66 -22.55
N ASP A 249 15.26 2.13 -22.95
CA ASP A 249 14.73 2.31 -24.29
C ASP A 249 14.38 3.78 -24.56
N GLU A 250 14.79 4.28 -25.73
CA GLU A 250 14.35 5.55 -26.31
C GLU A 250 13.93 5.30 -27.77
N PRO A 251 12.73 4.71 -28.00
CA PRO A 251 12.29 4.29 -29.33
C PRO A 251 12.15 5.45 -30.33
N ASP A 252 11.81 6.64 -29.85
CA ASP A 252 11.78 7.88 -30.64
C ASP A 252 13.15 8.27 -31.23
N LYS A 253 14.24 7.72 -30.65
CA LYS A 253 15.62 7.89 -31.11
C LYS A 253 16.20 6.62 -31.71
N GLY A 254 15.41 5.55 -31.84
CA GLY A 254 15.86 4.25 -32.32
C GLY A 254 16.83 3.53 -31.36
N ILE A 255 16.79 3.84 -30.07
CA ILE A 255 17.64 3.22 -29.04
C ILE A 255 16.82 2.15 -28.33
N TYR A 256 17.31 0.92 -28.33
CA TYR A 256 16.73 -0.23 -27.64
C TYR A 256 17.78 -0.92 -26.78
N ARG A 257 17.42 -1.29 -25.55
CA ARG A 257 18.25 -1.77 -24.46
C ARG A 257 17.57 -2.98 -23.81
N ASP A 258 18.33 -4.05 -23.65
CA ASP A 258 17.95 -5.20 -22.85
C ASP A 258 18.18 -4.89 -21.36
N THR A 259 17.11 -4.47 -20.67
CA THR A 259 17.14 -4.09 -19.25
C THR A 259 16.35 -5.07 -18.38
N ALA A 260 16.53 -5.00 -17.06
CA ALA A 260 15.91 -5.94 -16.14
C ALA A 260 14.37 -5.79 -16.10
N MET A 261 13.86 -4.58 -16.31
CA MET A 261 12.45 -4.23 -16.19
C MET A 261 11.84 -3.61 -17.46
N ASP A 262 12.55 -3.65 -18.59
CA ASP A 262 12.14 -3.07 -19.88
C ASP A 262 11.67 -1.60 -19.76
N ALA A 263 12.44 -0.78 -19.03
CA ALA A 263 12.17 0.65 -18.95
C ALA A 263 12.25 1.31 -20.33
N ALA A 264 11.24 2.11 -20.68
CA ALA A 264 11.14 2.78 -21.96
C ALA A 264 10.52 4.17 -21.86
N PHE A 265 11.14 5.14 -22.53
CA PHE A 265 10.52 6.44 -22.83
C PHE A 265 9.56 6.34 -24.00
N ASN A 266 8.83 7.43 -24.26
CA ASN A 266 7.91 7.56 -25.38
C ASN A 266 6.77 6.53 -25.36
N CYS A 267 6.37 6.08 -24.17
CA CYS A 267 5.18 5.26 -24.02
C CYS A 267 3.94 5.98 -24.56
N TYR A 268 3.07 5.24 -25.26
CA TYR A 268 1.88 5.80 -25.89
C TYR A 268 2.14 6.99 -26.84
N ASN A 269 3.37 7.11 -27.38
CA ASN A 269 3.86 8.26 -28.16
C ASN A 269 3.93 9.59 -27.39
N ILE A 270 4.11 9.51 -26.07
CA ILE A 270 4.29 10.67 -25.20
C ILE A 270 5.76 10.75 -24.80
N ASP A 271 6.48 11.70 -25.39
CA ASP A 271 7.94 11.91 -25.34
C ASP A 271 8.62 11.55 -24.01
N ARG A 272 8.04 11.93 -22.88
CA ARG A 272 8.67 11.82 -21.54
C ARG A 272 7.96 10.87 -20.60
N LEU A 273 6.96 10.16 -21.10
CA LEU A 273 6.31 9.13 -20.33
C LEU A 273 7.24 7.93 -20.24
N LEU A 274 7.67 7.63 -19.02
CA LEU A 274 8.54 6.50 -18.70
C LEU A 274 7.67 5.34 -18.20
N CYS A 275 7.77 4.17 -18.83
CA CYS A 275 7.13 2.95 -18.34
C CYS A 275 8.15 1.86 -18.11
N VAL A 276 7.68 0.80 -17.47
CA VAL A 276 8.37 -0.46 -17.21
C VAL A 276 7.39 -1.60 -17.42
N ASP A 277 7.91 -2.82 -17.59
CA ASP A 277 7.13 -4.04 -17.44
C ASP A 277 6.86 -4.28 -15.93
N ALA A 278 5.65 -3.97 -15.49
CA ALA A 278 5.24 -4.09 -14.09
C ALA A 278 5.29 -5.55 -13.58
N ASP A 279 5.03 -6.55 -14.44
CA ASP A 279 5.13 -7.96 -14.04
C ASP A 279 6.60 -8.29 -13.70
N LYS A 280 7.56 -7.84 -14.51
CA LYS A 280 9.00 -8.00 -14.20
C LYS A 280 9.37 -7.28 -12.90
N VAL A 281 8.91 -6.05 -12.69
CA VAL A 281 9.17 -5.29 -11.46
C VAL A 281 8.71 -6.08 -10.23
N HIS A 282 7.45 -6.50 -10.21
CA HIS A 282 6.89 -7.23 -9.07
C HIS A 282 7.52 -8.61 -8.88
N ASP A 283 7.90 -9.29 -9.96
CA ASP A 283 8.59 -10.58 -9.89
C ASP A 283 10.00 -10.44 -9.30
N ILE A 284 10.73 -9.38 -9.67
CA ILE A 284 12.06 -9.09 -9.13
C ILE A 284 11.95 -8.70 -7.66
N VAL A 285 11.08 -7.73 -7.32
CA VAL A 285 10.90 -7.28 -5.93
C VAL A 285 10.38 -8.41 -5.04
N GLY A 286 9.37 -9.17 -5.49
CA GLY A 286 8.82 -10.32 -4.77
C GLY A 286 9.74 -11.54 -4.67
N SER A 287 10.89 -11.53 -5.38
CA SER A 287 11.94 -12.53 -5.20
C SER A 287 12.77 -12.29 -3.93
N VAL A 288 12.77 -11.07 -3.39
CA VAL A 288 13.63 -10.64 -2.28
C VAL A 288 12.88 -10.01 -1.11
N LEU A 289 11.63 -9.60 -1.29
CA LEU A 289 10.80 -8.94 -0.26
C LEU A 289 9.43 -9.62 -0.15
N ALA A 290 8.90 -9.69 1.07
CA ALA A 290 7.54 -10.18 1.32
C ALA A 290 6.46 -9.17 0.85
N PRO A 291 5.19 -9.57 0.70
CA PRO A 291 4.13 -8.69 0.20
C PRO A 291 3.92 -7.41 1.00
N ASP A 292 4.04 -7.47 2.32
CA ASP A 292 3.92 -6.31 3.21
C ASP A 292 5.21 -5.47 3.31
N GLU A 293 6.27 -5.85 2.59
CA GLU A 293 7.53 -5.11 2.54
C GLU A 293 7.68 -4.25 1.27
N ARG A 294 6.62 -4.17 0.44
CA ARG A 294 6.64 -3.57 -0.91
C ARG A 294 5.36 -2.81 -1.26
N ASP A 295 4.83 -2.03 -0.32
CA ASP A 295 3.58 -1.26 -0.51
C ASP A 295 3.69 -0.21 -1.63
N VAL A 296 4.85 0.42 -1.78
CA VAL A 296 5.12 1.40 -2.83
C VAL A 296 6.45 1.06 -3.51
N ILE A 297 6.39 0.76 -4.80
CA ILE A 297 7.59 0.48 -5.61
C ILE A 297 7.88 1.71 -6.48
N VAL A 298 9.13 2.18 -6.41
CA VAL A 298 9.67 3.31 -7.15
C VAL A 298 10.81 2.82 -8.02
N VAL A 299 10.62 2.81 -9.34
CA VAL A 299 11.63 2.41 -10.32
C VAL A 299 12.41 3.63 -10.79
N VAL A 300 13.74 3.56 -10.69
CA VAL A 300 14.66 4.60 -11.13
C VAL A 300 15.37 4.14 -12.40
N ALA A 301 15.10 4.78 -13.52
CA ALA A 301 15.74 4.51 -14.80
C ALA A 301 17.14 5.17 -14.87
N ASN A 302 18.14 4.42 -15.33
CA ASN A 302 19.49 4.92 -15.63
C ASN A 302 19.50 5.82 -16.87
N SER A 303 18.88 6.99 -16.80
CA SER A 303 18.88 8.00 -17.84
C SER A 303 18.81 9.40 -17.24
N THR A 304 19.42 10.37 -17.91
CA THR A 304 19.32 11.80 -17.56
C THR A 304 18.26 12.52 -18.38
N ARG A 305 17.63 11.85 -19.37
CA ARG A 305 16.45 12.37 -20.07
C ARG A 305 15.32 12.51 -19.06
N TYR A 306 14.67 13.67 -19.05
CA TYR A 306 13.52 13.92 -18.19
C TYR A 306 12.37 12.96 -18.52
N GLY A 307 11.81 12.33 -17.48
CA GLY A 307 10.58 11.56 -17.54
C GLY A 307 10.29 10.78 -16.27
N GLY A 308 9.03 10.37 -16.14
CA GLY A 308 8.46 9.67 -15.00
C GLY A 308 6.98 9.33 -15.26
N SER A 309 6.38 8.61 -14.34
CA SER A 309 4.95 8.32 -14.32
C SER A 309 4.56 7.59 -13.04
N GLY A 310 3.39 7.92 -12.48
CA GLY A 310 2.75 7.22 -11.38
C GLY A 310 1.74 6.16 -11.85
N GLY A 311 1.35 5.27 -10.93
CA GLY A 311 0.38 4.21 -11.23
C GLY A 311 0.47 3.04 -10.25
N ASP A 312 0.52 1.82 -10.79
CA ASP A 312 0.80 0.59 -10.03
C ASP A 312 2.21 0.62 -9.41
N VAL A 313 3.16 1.17 -10.16
CA VAL A 313 4.50 1.53 -9.70
C VAL A 313 4.80 2.97 -10.10
N ALA A 314 5.59 3.67 -9.29
CA ALA A 314 6.13 4.98 -9.66
C ALA A 314 7.40 4.78 -10.48
N THR A 315 7.62 5.60 -11.50
CA THR A 315 8.84 5.60 -12.31
C THR A 315 9.43 7.00 -12.37
N LEU A 316 10.75 7.08 -12.39
CA LEU A 316 11.48 8.32 -12.65
C LEU A 316 12.80 8.05 -13.36
N SER A 317 13.34 9.10 -13.95
CA SER A 317 14.69 9.18 -14.48
C SER A 317 15.57 10.05 -13.59
N MET A 318 16.89 9.95 -13.75
CA MET A 318 17.88 10.77 -13.03
C MET A 318 18.12 12.15 -13.68
N ALA A 319 17.07 12.76 -14.21
CA ALA A 319 17.08 14.15 -14.67
C ALA A 319 17.28 15.12 -13.48
N PRO A 320 17.60 16.42 -13.72
CA PRO A 320 17.83 17.38 -12.65
C PRO A 320 16.70 17.47 -11.60
N GLN A 321 15.44 17.27 -12.01
CA GLN A 321 14.27 17.31 -11.12
C GLN A 321 13.83 15.94 -10.60
N ALA A 322 14.66 14.90 -10.68
CA ALA A 322 14.34 13.53 -10.28
C ALA A 322 13.61 13.42 -8.93
N ILE A 323 14.04 14.19 -7.92
CA ILE A 323 13.44 14.17 -6.58
C ILE A 323 11.98 14.68 -6.62
N GLU A 324 11.72 15.80 -7.32
CA GLU A 324 10.37 16.35 -7.42
C GLU A 324 9.44 15.44 -8.22
N VAL A 325 9.97 14.81 -9.29
CA VAL A 325 9.24 13.78 -10.05
C VAL A 325 8.91 12.60 -9.13
N ALA A 326 9.89 12.04 -8.43
CA ALA A 326 9.66 10.94 -7.49
C ALA A 326 8.57 11.28 -6.47
N LEU A 327 8.61 12.47 -5.87
CA LEU A 327 7.59 12.91 -4.92
C LEU A 327 6.21 12.97 -5.58
N HIS A 328 6.08 13.60 -6.74
CA HIS A 328 4.81 13.68 -7.49
C HIS A 328 4.25 12.29 -7.83
N GLU A 329 5.06 11.40 -8.42
CA GLU A 329 4.63 10.06 -8.81
C GLU A 329 4.27 9.15 -7.62
N ILE A 330 4.95 9.35 -6.48
CA ILE A 330 4.58 8.72 -5.22
C ILE A 330 3.22 9.25 -4.75
N GLY A 331 2.86 10.50 -5.01
CA GLY A 331 1.52 11.06 -4.72
C GLY A 331 0.40 10.23 -5.35
N HIS A 332 0.53 9.89 -6.63
CA HIS A 332 -0.41 9.00 -7.33
C HIS A 332 -0.35 7.57 -6.77
N THR A 333 0.86 7.02 -6.67
CA THR A 333 1.09 5.60 -6.38
C THR A 333 0.71 5.26 -4.94
N ALA A 334 1.11 6.08 -3.97
CA ALA A 334 0.90 5.86 -2.53
C ALA A 334 -0.43 6.42 -2.03
N PHE A 335 -0.78 7.66 -2.43
CA PHE A 335 -1.85 8.43 -1.78
C PHE A 335 -3.11 8.58 -2.63
N LYS A 336 -3.09 8.05 -3.85
CA LYS A 336 -4.20 8.09 -4.81
C LYS A 336 -4.68 9.52 -5.07
N LEU A 337 -3.73 10.46 -5.08
CA LEU A 337 -3.97 11.84 -5.48
C LEU A 337 -4.18 11.91 -6.99
N ALA A 338 -5.06 12.81 -7.43
CA ALA A 338 -5.21 13.15 -8.82
C ALA A 338 -4.24 14.28 -9.19
N ASP A 339 -4.06 14.47 -10.47
CA ASP A 339 -3.47 15.67 -10.99
C ASP A 339 -4.38 16.88 -10.81
N GLU A 340 -3.80 17.97 -10.31
CA GLU A 340 -4.49 19.23 -10.03
C GLU A 340 -4.32 20.26 -11.16
N TYR A 341 -3.58 19.93 -12.22
CA TYR A 341 -3.48 20.78 -13.40
C TYR A 341 -4.68 20.60 -14.34
N ASP A 342 -4.94 21.61 -15.17
CA ASP A 342 -6.21 21.84 -15.86
C ASP A 342 -6.12 21.76 -17.38
N TYR A 343 -5.04 21.17 -17.89
CA TYR A 343 -4.80 20.95 -19.31
C TYR A 343 -4.54 19.46 -19.59
N GLY A 344 -4.86 19.05 -20.82
CA GLY A 344 -4.79 17.67 -21.27
C GLY A 344 -6.14 17.15 -21.76
N THR A 345 -6.33 15.84 -21.70
CA THR A 345 -7.61 15.21 -22.10
C THR A 345 -8.61 15.24 -20.95
N CYS A 346 -9.52 16.22 -20.98
CA CYS A 346 -10.61 16.34 -20.00
C CYS A 346 -11.68 15.26 -20.17
N SER A 347 -12.14 14.67 -19.06
CA SER A 347 -13.36 13.86 -18.96
C SER A 347 -14.25 14.36 -17.82
N LEU A 348 -15.56 14.44 -18.07
CA LEU A 348 -16.59 14.87 -17.11
C LEU A 348 -17.61 13.76 -16.84
N ASP A 349 -17.23 12.49 -17.00
CA ASP A 349 -18.14 11.34 -16.98
C ASP A 349 -18.61 10.93 -15.57
N GLY A 350 -18.07 11.53 -14.51
CA GLY A 350 -18.50 11.30 -13.13
C GLY A 350 -17.59 11.92 -12.08
N GLU A 351 -18.11 12.03 -10.84
CA GLU A 351 -17.34 12.56 -9.70
C GLU A 351 -16.06 11.72 -9.49
N PRO A 352 -14.87 12.35 -9.51
CA PRO A 352 -13.60 11.66 -9.31
C PRO A 352 -13.52 10.98 -7.94
N GLY A 353 -12.72 9.93 -7.82
CA GLY A 353 -12.51 9.23 -6.55
C GLY A 353 -11.42 9.84 -5.69
N GLU A 354 -10.50 10.52 -6.35
CA GLU A 354 -9.33 11.12 -5.74
C GLU A 354 -9.73 12.21 -4.74
N PRO A 355 -9.01 12.31 -3.61
CA PRO A 355 -9.43 13.14 -2.49
C PRO A 355 -9.26 14.65 -2.75
N ASP A 356 -8.48 15.02 -3.76
CA ASP A 356 -7.99 16.36 -4.09
C ASP A 356 -8.60 16.93 -5.38
N VAL A 357 -9.56 16.24 -5.99
CA VAL A 357 -10.33 16.78 -7.12
C VAL A 357 -11.81 16.50 -6.95
N THR A 358 -12.68 17.39 -7.46
CA THR A 358 -14.14 17.22 -7.42
C THR A 358 -14.82 17.92 -8.60
N MET A 359 -15.99 17.43 -9.02
CA MET A 359 -16.87 18.16 -9.94
C MET A 359 -17.83 19.11 -9.22
N ASN A 360 -17.86 19.09 -7.88
CA ASN A 360 -18.72 19.96 -7.10
C ASN A 360 -18.14 21.37 -6.94
N ALA A 361 -18.78 22.36 -7.54
CA ALA A 361 -18.40 23.77 -7.45
C ALA A 361 -18.75 24.45 -6.12
N THR A 362 -19.50 23.78 -5.24
CA THR A 362 -20.03 24.36 -4.00
C THR A 362 -19.13 24.04 -2.80
N ARG A 363 -19.49 24.51 -1.60
CA ARG A 363 -18.74 24.20 -0.37
C ARG A 363 -18.90 22.75 0.09
N SER A 364 -19.81 21.97 -0.52
CA SER A 364 -20.07 20.56 -0.20
C SER A 364 -19.06 19.61 -0.89
N VAL A 365 -17.78 19.94 -0.85
CA VAL A 365 -16.67 19.17 -1.44
C VAL A 365 -16.05 18.19 -0.44
N LYS A 366 -15.18 17.31 -0.94
CA LYS A 366 -14.48 16.28 -0.15
C LYS A 366 -13.69 16.88 1.02
N TRP A 367 -13.06 18.04 0.82
CA TRP A 367 -12.25 18.76 1.82
C TRP A 367 -12.97 19.91 2.51
N ARG A 368 -14.32 19.94 2.50
CA ARG A 368 -15.12 21.06 3.05
C ARG A 368 -14.73 21.52 4.45
N SER A 369 -14.29 20.60 5.31
CA SER A 369 -13.93 20.88 6.70
C SER A 369 -12.66 21.71 6.84
N LEU A 370 -11.85 21.80 5.78
CA LEU A 370 -10.61 22.58 5.75
C LEU A 370 -10.80 23.98 5.14
N ILE A 371 -11.96 24.25 4.54
CA ILE A 371 -12.25 25.57 3.96
C ILE A 371 -12.69 26.52 5.07
N SER A 372 -11.89 27.57 5.34
CA SER A 372 -12.27 28.65 6.28
C SER A 372 -13.67 29.20 5.94
N ALA A 373 -14.47 29.55 6.95
CA ALA A 373 -15.79 30.15 6.75
C ALA A 373 -15.75 31.43 5.90
N SER A 374 -14.64 32.17 5.94
CA SER A 374 -14.44 33.42 5.18
C SER A 374 -14.03 33.22 3.72
N THR A 375 -13.58 32.03 3.31
CA THR A 375 -13.14 31.77 1.93
C THR A 375 -14.35 31.70 0.98
N PRO A 376 -14.48 32.57 -0.03
CA PRO A 376 -15.54 32.44 -1.03
C PRO A 376 -15.42 31.14 -1.83
N VAL A 377 -16.56 30.55 -2.19
CA VAL A 377 -16.65 29.31 -2.97
C VAL A 377 -17.66 29.50 -4.11
N PRO A 378 -17.29 29.28 -5.40
CA PRO A 378 -15.94 28.95 -5.89
C PRO A 378 -14.90 30.02 -5.53
N THR A 379 -13.65 29.60 -5.37
CA THR A 379 -12.53 30.47 -4.96
C THR A 379 -11.80 31.00 -6.19
N ALA A 380 -11.68 32.32 -6.29
CA ALA A 380 -11.00 32.96 -7.42
C ALA A 380 -9.48 32.76 -7.36
N ALA A 381 -8.88 32.40 -8.49
CA ALA A 381 -7.42 32.31 -8.65
C ALA A 381 -6.77 33.70 -8.63
N GLY A 382 -5.54 33.80 -8.14
CA GLY A 382 -4.75 35.04 -8.06
C GLY A 382 -5.22 36.01 -6.97
N VAL A 383 -6.25 35.66 -6.20
CA VAL A 383 -6.83 36.52 -5.15
C VAL A 383 -6.30 36.15 -3.76
N TYR A 384 -6.01 34.86 -3.53
CA TYR A 384 -5.62 34.34 -2.22
C TYR A 384 -4.17 33.84 -2.24
N PRO A 385 -3.44 33.92 -1.12
CA PRO A 385 -2.13 33.29 -1.02
C PRO A 385 -2.22 31.78 -1.29
N ASN A 386 -1.23 31.24 -1.99
CA ASN A 386 -1.17 29.81 -2.23
C ASN A 386 -1.15 29.02 -0.90
N GLY A 387 -1.88 27.90 -0.85
CA GLY A 387 -2.15 27.16 0.39
C GLY A 387 -3.45 27.53 1.10
N THR A 388 -4.12 28.61 0.69
CA THR A 388 -5.52 28.85 1.08
C THR A 388 -6.38 27.73 0.54
N VAL A 389 -7.06 27.00 1.42
CA VAL A 389 -7.97 25.92 1.03
C VAL A 389 -9.30 26.51 0.58
N GLY A 390 -9.68 26.20 -0.66
CA GLY A 390 -10.86 26.71 -1.35
C GLY A 390 -11.39 25.72 -2.38
N VAL A 391 -12.10 26.22 -3.38
CA VAL A 391 -12.64 25.44 -4.51
C VAL A 391 -12.23 26.17 -5.79
N PHE A 392 -11.01 25.90 -6.27
CA PHE A 392 -10.42 26.58 -7.41
C PHE A 392 -10.79 25.84 -8.70
N GLN A 393 -11.34 26.55 -9.67
CA GLN A 393 -11.68 25.96 -10.97
C GLN A 393 -10.41 25.53 -11.72
N GLY A 394 -10.49 24.37 -12.37
CA GLY A 394 -9.40 23.78 -13.12
C GLY A 394 -8.74 22.64 -12.34
N ALA A 395 -8.89 21.40 -12.80
CA ALA A 395 -8.24 20.23 -12.19
C ALA A 395 -8.41 19.01 -13.09
N GLN A 396 -7.56 17.99 -12.92
CA GLN A 396 -7.63 16.71 -13.62
C GLN A 396 -7.94 16.92 -15.11
N TYR A 397 -7.10 17.75 -15.74
CA TYR A 397 -7.05 18.04 -17.17
C TYR A 397 -8.19 18.89 -17.72
N CYS A 398 -9.11 19.29 -16.86
CA CYS A 398 -10.28 20.07 -17.22
C CYS A 398 -10.11 21.52 -16.79
N THR A 399 -10.12 22.46 -17.74
CA THR A 399 -10.14 23.92 -17.48
C THR A 399 -11.44 24.39 -16.82
N SER A 400 -12.50 23.58 -16.87
CA SER A 400 -13.80 23.85 -16.25
C SER A 400 -14.51 22.56 -15.86
N GLY A 401 -15.48 22.64 -14.95
CA GLY A 401 -16.26 21.48 -14.49
C GLY A 401 -15.58 20.61 -13.44
N LYS A 402 -14.28 20.78 -13.19
CA LYS A 402 -13.55 20.20 -12.06
C LYS A 402 -12.82 21.27 -11.25
N TYR A 403 -12.61 20.96 -9.97
CA TYR A 403 -12.07 21.87 -8.98
C TYR A 403 -11.02 21.19 -8.11
N ARG A 404 -9.99 21.96 -7.74
CA ARG A 404 -8.89 21.58 -6.86
C ARG A 404 -8.91 22.35 -5.53
N PRO A 405 -8.26 21.86 -4.47
CA PRO A 405 -8.36 22.42 -3.12
C PRO A 405 -7.54 23.68 -2.89
N THR A 406 -6.44 23.85 -3.62
CA THR A 406 -5.54 25.00 -3.46
C THR A 406 -5.18 25.59 -4.81
N GLU A 407 -4.71 26.83 -4.83
CA GLU A 407 -4.37 27.47 -6.10
C GLU A 407 -3.27 26.71 -6.84
N ASN A 408 -2.23 26.25 -6.13
CA ASN A 408 -1.17 25.42 -6.67
C ASN A 408 -0.63 24.45 -5.61
N SER A 409 -0.30 23.22 -6.01
CA SER A 409 0.28 22.18 -5.15
C SER A 409 1.33 21.39 -5.93
N ARG A 410 2.05 20.48 -5.25
CA ARG A 410 2.93 19.51 -5.92
C ARG A 410 2.21 18.67 -6.99
N MET A 411 0.91 18.41 -6.83
CA MET A 411 0.10 17.67 -7.81
C MET A 411 -0.32 18.54 -9.01
N ARG A 412 0.05 19.82 -9.01
CA ARG A 412 -0.16 20.74 -10.13
C ARG A 412 1.14 21.21 -10.76
N THR A 413 2.14 21.54 -9.95
CA THR A 413 3.46 22.02 -10.38
C THR A 413 4.55 21.47 -9.46
N LEU A 414 5.62 20.93 -10.04
CA LEU A 414 6.76 20.42 -9.26
C LEU A 414 7.42 21.52 -8.42
N GLY A 415 7.99 21.15 -7.26
CA GLY A 415 8.65 22.08 -6.33
C GLY A 415 7.72 22.88 -5.43
N TYR A 416 6.40 22.75 -5.59
CA TYR A 416 5.42 23.35 -4.67
C TYR A 416 5.13 22.44 -3.46
N PRO A 417 4.67 22.99 -2.33
CA PRO A 417 4.20 22.18 -1.21
C PRO A 417 2.99 21.30 -1.58
N TRP A 418 2.77 20.24 -0.79
CA TRP A 418 1.59 19.38 -0.89
C TRP A 418 0.28 20.10 -0.50
N HIS A 419 0.36 20.96 0.52
CA HIS A 419 -0.78 21.61 1.18
C HIS A 419 -1.77 20.68 1.88
N ALA A 420 -2.63 21.29 2.69
CA ALA A 420 -3.39 20.60 3.74
C ALA A 420 -4.27 19.44 3.27
N VAL A 421 -4.82 19.50 2.06
CA VAL A 421 -5.68 18.44 1.50
C VAL A 421 -4.87 17.22 1.11
N ASN A 422 -3.78 17.40 0.36
CA ASN A 422 -2.94 16.29 -0.12
C ASN A 422 -2.14 15.69 1.05
N GLU A 423 -1.61 16.51 1.95
CA GLU A 423 -1.02 16.01 3.19
C GLU A 423 -2.04 15.28 4.07
N GLY A 424 -3.29 15.75 4.08
CA GLY A 424 -4.38 15.11 4.81
C GLY A 424 -4.71 13.73 4.23
N ALA A 425 -4.73 13.59 2.91
CA ALA A 425 -4.88 12.31 2.23
C ALA A 425 -3.71 11.37 2.54
N ALA A 426 -2.47 11.85 2.44
CA ALA A 426 -1.29 11.07 2.78
C ALA A 426 -1.30 10.60 4.25
N ARG A 427 -1.65 11.49 5.19
CA ARG A 427 -1.80 11.12 6.61
C ARG A 427 -2.86 10.03 6.80
N LYS A 428 -4.00 10.10 6.09
CA LYS A 428 -5.01 9.03 6.14
C LYS A 428 -4.42 7.69 5.70
N VAL A 429 -3.63 7.68 4.63
CA VAL A 429 -2.93 6.45 4.18
C VAL A 429 -1.98 5.95 5.26
N PHE A 430 -1.07 6.78 5.78
CA PHE A 430 -0.16 6.39 6.85
C PHE A 430 -0.89 5.91 8.12
N THR A 431 -2.09 6.43 8.42
CA THR A 431 -2.92 5.93 9.53
C THR A 431 -3.49 4.54 9.30
N GLN A 432 -3.54 4.04 8.07
CA GLN A 432 -3.94 2.65 7.83
C GLN A 432 -2.83 1.66 8.20
N TYR A 433 -1.57 2.08 8.09
CA TYR A 433 -0.41 1.26 8.46
C TYR A 433 -0.04 1.41 9.94
N SER A 434 -0.16 2.61 10.51
CA SER A 434 0.42 2.94 11.82
C SER A 434 -0.34 2.41 13.04
N GLY A 435 -1.14 1.35 12.93
CA GLY A 435 -1.78 0.74 14.08
C GLY A 435 -2.62 -0.50 13.81
N GLY A 436 -2.34 -1.50 14.64
CA GLY A 436 -3.22 -2.61 14.92
C GLY A 436 -3.12 -3.84 14.02
N ALA A 437 -2.23 -3.89 13.03
CA ALA A 437 -1.80 -5.17 12.46
C ALA A 437 -0.72 -5.78 13.37
N GLY A 438 -1.09 -6.80 14.15
CA GLY A 438 -0.17 -7.64 14.94
C GLY A 438 1.01 -6.93 15.62
N VAL A 439 0.77 -5.96 16.49
CA VAL A 439 1.83 -5.32 17.29
C VAL A 439 2.42 -6.35 18.24
N THR A 440 3.71 -6.64 18.12
CA THR A 440 4.40 -7.61 18.99
C THR A 440 5.20 -6.89 20.06
N GLN A 441 4.87 -7.18 21.32
CA GLN A 441 5.57 -6.72 22.51
C GLN A 441 6.32 -7.90 23.13
N THR A 442 7.64 -7.77 23.30
CA THR A 442 8.48 -8.78 23.95
C THR A 442 9.01 -8.29 25.29
N GLY A 443 9.30 -9.20 26.21
CA GLY A 443 9.96 -8.87 27.47
C GLY A 443 10.08 -10.06 28.41
N THR A 444 10.32 -9.79 29.69
CA THR A 444 10.38 -10.81 30.75
C THR A 444 9.39 -10.44 31.84
N ILE A 445 8.58 -11.42 32.28
CA ILE A 445 7.71 -11.29 33.44
C ILE A 445 8.40 -12.03 34.60
N PRO A 446 8.66 -11.37 35.76
CA PRO A 446 9.16 -12.05 36.96
C PRO A 446 8.20 -13.14 37.45
N ALA A 447 8.68 -14.10 38.25
CA ALA A 447 7.80 -15.08 38.88
C ALA A 447 6.77 -14.39 39.79
N GLY A 448 5.48 -14.63 39.55
CA GLY A 448 4.36 -13.92 40.20
C GLY A 448 4.12 -12.50 39.67
N GLY A 449 4.82 -12.09 38.60
CA GLY A 449 4.75 -10.74 38.04
C GLY A 449 3.69 -10.55 36.95
N SER A 450 3.59 -9.30 36.45
CA SER A 450 2.72 -8.93 35.34
C SER A 450 3.34 -7.85 34.45
N VAL A 451 2.77 -7.66 33.26
CA VAL A 451 3.11 -6.58 32.34
C VAL A 451 1.85 -6.08 31.60
N TYR A 452 1.80 -4.77 31.37
CA TYR A 452 0.73 -4.13 30.59
C TYR A 452 1.01 -4.22 29.09
N VAL A 453 -0.07 -4.23 28.31
CA VAL A 453 -0.06 -4.22 26.84
C VAL A 453 -1.07 -3.16 26.38
N PRO A 454 -0.61 -2.10 25.69
CA PRO A 454 0.79 -1.77 25.39
C PRO A 454 1.61 -1.43 26.66
N ASN A 455 2.91 -1.73 26.66
CA ASN A 455 3.85 -1.31 27.71
C ASN A 455 4.41 0.11 27.50
N VAL A 456 3.86 0.86 26.55
CA VAL A 456 4.20 2.25 26.24
C VAL A 456 3.10 3.18 26.72
N ASN A 457 3.46 4.37 27.19
CA ASN A 457 2.50 5.41 27.62
C ASN A 457 1.60 5.80 26.42
N PRO A 458 0.26 5.78 26.51
CA PRO A 458 -0.56 5.85 27.72
C PRO A 458 -0.93 4.52 28.39
N GLY A 459 -0.41 3.38 27.93
CA GLY A 459 -0.65 2.06 28.50
C GLY A 459 -1.96 1.41 28.06
N TRP A 460 -2.62 1.99 27.06
CA TRP A 460 -3.88 1.53 26.48
C TRP A 460 -3.97 1.89 24.99
N ILE A 461 -4.85 1.21 24.28
CA ILE A 461 -5.24 1.48 22.89
C ILE A 461 -6.65 2.06 22.85
N GLN A 462 -6.96 2.83 21.80
CA GLN A 462 -8.32 3.17 21.43
C GLN A 462 -8.69 2.30 20.23
N ALA A 463 -9.82 1.59 20.29
CA ALA A 463 -10.29 0.67 19.25
C ALA A 463 -11.67 1.11 18.70
N ALA A 464 -11.93 0.84 17.42
CA ALA A 464 -13.26 0.82 16.82
C ALA A 464 -13.99 -0.49 17.17
N ALA A 465 -15.27 -0.58 16.79
CA ALA A 465 -15.99 -1.84 16.82
C ALA A 465 -15.34 -2.86 15.88
N GLY A 466 -15.07 -4.06 16.37
CA GLY A 466 -14.40 -5.13 15.62
C GLY A 466 -13.50 -6.00 16.48
N ASN A 467 -12.76 -6.91 15.86
CA ASN A 467 -11.97 -7.89 16.63
C ASN A 467 -10.71 -7.26 17.25
N ILE A 468 -10.50 -7.52 18.55
CA ILE A 468 -9.21 -7.42 19.22
C ILE A 468 -8.65 -8.84 19.37
N SER A 469 -7.46 -9.08 18.84
CA SER A 469 -6.75 -10.36 18.98
C SER A 469 -5.50 -10.16 19.83
N LEU A 470 -5.22 -11.07 20.76
CA LEU A 470 -3.98 -11.15 21.52
C LEU A 470 -3.46 -12.58 21.50
N GLN A 471 -2.18 -12.77 21.25
CA GLN A 471 -1.50 -14.05 21.30
C GLN A 471 -0.17 -13.86 22.04
N LEU A 472 -0.04 -14.47 23.21
CA LEU A 472 1.24 -14.58 23.89
C LEU A 472 1.89 -15.91 23.52
N THR A 473 3.21 -15.90 23.37
CA THR A 473 4.07 -17.07 23.28
C THR A 473 5.21 -16.90 24.26
N GLY A 474 5.43 -17.87 25.13
CA GLY A 474 6.61 -17.90 25.98
C GLY A 474 7.18 -19.30 26.09
N LYS A 475 8.20 -19.45 26.95
CA LYS A 475 8.97 -20.69 27.07
C LYS A 475 8.09 -21.89 27.46
N VAL A 476 8.27 -23.01 26.79
CA VAL A 476 7.61 -24.28 27.17
C VAL A 476 7.87 -24.60 28.65
N GLY A 477 6.82 -24.90 29.40
CA GLY A 477 6.87 -25.14 30.85
C GLY A 477 6.67 -23.89 31.72
N THR A 478 6.50 -22.71 31.13
CA THR A 478 6.05 -21.50 31.85
C THR A 478 4.53 -21.34 31.71
N SER A 479 3.90 -20.84 32.77
CA SER A 479 2.46 -20.60 32.81
C SER A 479 2.17 -19.11 32.70
N TYR A 480 1.50 -18.71 31.63
CA TYR A 480 1.03 -17.34 31.42
C TYR A 480 -0.49 -17.27 31.42
N GLN A 481 -1.01 -16.11 31.83
CA GLN A 481 -2.43 -15.77 31.69
C GLN A 481 -2.57 -14.40 31.03
N LEU A 482 -3.63 -14.23 30.24
CA LEU A 482 -3.98 -12.96 29.59
C LEU A 482 -5.33 -12.45 30.08
N TYR A 483 -5.42 -11.14 30.28
CA TYR A 483 -6.65 -10.44 30.62
C TYR A 483 -6.77 -9.20 29.75
N LEU A 484 -7.95 -8.95 29.18
CA LEU A 484 -8.27 -7.76 28.41
C LEU A 484 -9.27 -6.90 29.20
N TYR A 485 -9.01 -5.61 29.27
CA TYR A 485 -9.81 -4.62 29.98
C TYR A 485 -10.35 -3.56 29.02
N GLN A 486 -11.56 -3.08 29.28
CA GLN A 486 -12.20 -1.97 28.59
C GLN A 486 -12.53 -0.84 29.56
N TYR A 487 -12.34 0.40 29.15
CA TYR A 487 -12.75 1.57 29.93
C TYR A 487 -14.24 1.85 29.73
N GLY A 488 -14.98 1.95 30.83
CA GLY A 488 -16.41 2.29 30.86
C GLY A 488 -16.75 3.32 31.94
N ALA A 489 -18.05 3.48 32.21
CA ALA A 489 -18.56 4.52 33.13
C ALA A 489 -17.99 4.44 34.56
N ASN A 490 -17.63 3.24 35.02
CA ASN A 490 -17.10 2.98 36.35
C ASN A 490 -15.58 2.69 36.33
N GLY A 491 -14.88 3.06 35.25
CA GLY A 491 -13.46 2.79 35.05
C GLY A 491 -13.18 1.52 34.23
N TRP A 492 -12.01 0.94 34.43
CA TRP A 492 -11.54 -0.24 33.69
C TRP A 492 -12.19 -1.53 34.20
N ALA A 493 -12.84 -2.27 33.31
CA ALA A 493 -13.48 -3.56 33.59
C ALA A 493 -12.89 -4.65 32.70
N GLN A 494 -12.66 -5.85 33.25
CA GLN A 494 -12.21 -6.99 32.46
C GLN A 494 -13.33 -7.47 31.53
N VAL A 495 -13.01 -7.63 30.25
CA VAL A 495 -13.97 -8.03 29.19
C VAL A 495 -13.64 -9.37 28.54
N ALA A 496 -12.38 -9.82 28.61
CA ALA A 496 -11.98 -11.15 28.16
C ALA A 496 -10.78 -11.66 28.96
N ALA A 497 -10.59 -12.98 29.01
CA ALA A 497 -9.44 -13.60 29.64
C ALA A 497 -9.09 -14.94 29.01
N SER A 498 -7.81 -15.31 29.14
CA SER A 498 -7.26 -16.62 28.85
C SER A 498 -6.49 -17.07 30.09
N ALA A 499 -7.19 -17.75 31.00
CA ALA A 499 -6.73 -18.03 32.37
C ALA A 499 -6.24 -19.47 32.59
N GLY A 500 -6.03 -20.24 31.52
CA GLY A 500 -5.48 -21.60 31.59
C GLY A 500 -3.96 -21.58 31.71
N ALA A 501 -3.38 -22.55 32.43
CA ALA A 501 -1.93 -22.71 32.50
C ALA A 501 -1.36 -23.12 31.13
N SER A 502 -0.98 -22.13 30.34
CA SER A 502 -0.48 -22.29 28.98
C SER A 502 0.79 -21.47 28.78
N ALA A 503 1.72 -22.02 28.00
CA ALA A 503 2.86 -21.26 27.49
C ALA A 503 2.44 -20.29 26.35
N SER A 504 1.23 -20.44 25.82
CA SER A 504 0.73 -19.70 24.67
C SER A 504 -0.74 -19.27 24.78
N PRO A 505 -1.15 -18.52 25.82
CA PRO A 505 -2.52 -18.04 25.95
C PRO A 505 -2.88 -17.06 24.83
N SER A 506 -4.15 -17.07 24.43
CA SER A 506 -4.70 -16.20 23.39
C SER A 506 -6.08 -15.66 23.76
N ILE A 507 -6.43 -14.49 23.20
CA ILE A 507 -7.74 -13.85 23.32
C ILE A 507 -8.16 -13.40 21.93
N SER A 508 -9.40 -13.70 21.54
CA SER A 508 -10.07 -13.08 20.39
C SER A 508 -11.39 -12.52 20.91
N TYR A 509 -11.55 -11.20 20.84
CA TYR A 509 -12.66 -10.48 21.47
C TYR A 509 -13.34 -9.56 20.46
N ASN A 510 -14.66 -9.67 20.32
CA ASN A 510 -15.44 -8.76 19.49
C ASN A 510 -15.69 -7.46 20.27
N ALA A 511 -14.85 -6.46 20.04
CA ALA A 511 -14.87 -5.19 20.73
C ALA A 511 -15.92 -4.22 20.18
N VAL A 512 -16.34 -3.30 21.04
CA VAL A 512 -17.06 -2.08 20.67
C VAL A 512 -16.08 -0.91 20.65
N ALA A 513 -16.46 0.22 20.06
CA ALA A 513 -15.60 1.39 20.07
C ALA A 513 -15.30 1.85 21.51
N GLY A 514 -14.04 2.04 21.87
CA GLY A 514 -13.64 2.38 23.23
C GLY A 514 -12.15 2.26 23.50
N TYR A 515 -11.75 2.39 24.76
CA TYR A 515 -10.36 2.24 25.19
C TYR A 515 -10.14 0.86 25.81
N TYR A 516 -9.00 0.24 25.47
CA TYR A 516 -8.64 -1.11 25.88
C TYR A 516 -7.20 -1.20 26.35
N TYR A 517 -6.89 -2.05 27.32
CA TYR A 517 -5.53 -2.53 27.57
C TYR A 517 -5.57 -4.01 27.95
N ALA A 518 -4.45 -4.70 27.82
CA ALA A 518 -4.33 -6.07 28.32
C ALA A 518 -3.22 -6.19 29.38
N VAL A 519 -3.32 -7.24 30.18
CA VAL A 519 -2.32 -7.63 31.19
C VAL A 519 -1.94 -9.07 30.93
N ALA A 520 -0.64 -9.31 30.81
CA ALA A 520 -0.07 -10.64 30.85
C ALA A 520 0.54 -10.90 32.24
N THR A 521 0.22 -12.05 32.84
CA THR A 521 0.79 -12.47 34.14
C THR A 521 1.51 -13.80 33.99
N SER A 522 2.46 -14.09 34.89
CA SER A 522 3.14 -15.39 34.95
C SER A 522 3.38 -15.85 36.37
N SER A 523 2.98 -17.08 36.71
CA SER A 523 3.24 -17.66 38.04
C SER A 523 4.68 -18.16 38.20
N THR A 524 5.27 -18.66 37.11
CA THR A 524 6.63 -19.22 37.10
C THR A 524 7.70 -18.21 36.67
N GLY A 525 7.27 -17.12 36.03
CA GLY A 525 8.16 -16.15 35.40
C GLY A 525 8.75 -16.68 34.08
N GLY A 526 9.14 -15.77 33.20
CA GLY A 526 9.75 -16.13 31.92
C GLY A 526 9.74 -15.00 30.89
N ALA A 527 10.48 -15.23 29.81
CA ALA A 527 10.44 -14.39 28.62
C ALA A 527 9.15 -14.66 27.82
N TYR A 528 8.55 -13.59 27.30
CA TYR A 528 7.34 -13.61 26.50
C TYR A 528 7.50 -12.80 25.21
N SER A 529 6.71 -13.18 24.22
CA SER A 529 6.39 -12.42 23.02
C SER A 529 4.88 -12.37 22.90
N LEU A 530 4.27 -11.18 22.90
CA LEU A 530 2.82 -10.98 22.85
C LEU A 530 2.45 -10.14 21.65
N SER A 531 1.81 -10.75 20.67
CA SER A 531 1.24 -10.08 19.50
C SER A 531 -0.20 -9.67 19.77
N TYR A 532 -0.58 -8.44 19.41
CA TYR A 532 -1.96 -7.98 19.53
C TYR A 532 -2.39 -7.12 18.33
N SER A 533 -3.64 -7.27 17.93
CA SER A 533 -4.28 -6.53 16.83
C SER A 533 -5.62 -5.95 17.27
N TYR A 534 -6.05 -4.88 16.63
CA TYR A 534 -7.32 -4.21 16.89
C TYR A 534 -7.72 -3.31 15.72
N ILE A 535 -9.01 -3.11 15.53
CA ILE A 535 -9.51 -2.10 14.58
C ILE A 535 -9.36 -0.73 15.23
N ARG A 536 -8.77 0.26 14.54
CA ARG A 536 -8.67 1.63 15.06
C ARG A 536 -9.98 2.43 14.82
N PRO A 537 -10.33 3.37 15.72
CA PRO A 537 -11.56 4.20 15.69
C PRO A 537 -11.88 4.86 14.36
#